data_AF-A0A661NNV9-F1
#
_entry.id   AF-A0A661NNV9-F1
#
_cell.length_a   1.000
_cell.length_b   1.000
_cell.length_c   1.000
_cell.angle_alpha   90.00
_cell.angle_beta   90.00
_cell.angle_gamma   90.00
#
_symmetry.space_group_name_H-M   'P 1'
#
loop_
_entity.id
_entity.type
_entity.pdbx_description
1 polymer ?
#
loop_
_entity_poly.entity_id
_entity_poly.type
_entity_poly.pdbx_seq_one_letter_code
_entity_poly.pdbx_strand_id
1 'polypeptide(L)'
;MKIYGKLAGVLLLGLPVAWPAAAAEVLYARSNGALQAHDRPGRYSALNVLDANPATAWCTAGSGKGAELEVVFSETVHLDRLEIATGNQKSAATFSSFTRVKAMQLRADDMA
;
A
#
# COMPACT_ATOMS: atom_id res chain seq x y z
N MET A 1 -66.60 36.24 -9.50
CA MET A 1 -65.17 36.62 -9.63
C MET A 1 -64.34 35.37 -9.40
N LYS A 2 -63.77 34.76 -10.46
CA LYS A 2 -62.97 33.53 -10.38
C LYS A 2 -61.49 33.91 -10.45
N ILE A 3 -60.74 33.58 -9.41
CA ILE A 3 -59.30 33.84 -9.33
C ILE A 3 -58.61 32.51 -9.66
N TYR A 4 -57.99 32.43 -10.85
CA TYR A 4 -57.15 31.28 -11.23
C TYR A 4 -55.71 31.59 -10.84
N GLY A 5 -55.22 30.98 -9.77
CA GLY A 5 -53.80 31.02 -9.38
C GLY A 5 -53.01 30.02 -10.23
N LYS A 6 -52.06 30.52 -11.03
CA LYS A 6 -51.06 29.68 -11.70
C LYS A 6 -50.02 29.23 -10.66
N LEU A 7 -49.98 27.93 -10.36
CA LEU A 7 -48.88 27.32 -9.63
C LEU A 7 -47.66 27.23 -10.58
N ALA A 8 -46.69 28.12 -10.39
CA ALA A 8 -45.40 28.02 -11.03
C ALA A 8 -44.58 26.95 -10.30
N GLY A 9 -44.47 25.75 -10.89
CA GLY A 9 -43.62 24.69 -10.39
C GLY A 9 -42.14 25.07 -10.55
N VAL A 10 -41.44 25.24 -9.43
CA VAL A 10 -39.99 25.39 -9.41
C VAL A 10 -39.37 24.02 -9.66
N LEU A 11 -38.79 23.84 -10.85
CA LEU A 11 -37.99 22.67 -11.19
C LEU A 11 -36.60 22.84 -10.54
N LEU A 12 -36.40 22.20 -9.39
CA LEU A 12 -35.07 22.04 -8.78
C LEU A 12 -34.25 21.10 -9.67
N LEU A 13 -33.45 21.68 -10.55
CA LEU A 13 -32.38 20.97 -11.27
C LEU A 13 -31.39 20.45 -10.22
N GLY A 14 -31.46 19.14 -9.95
CA GLY A 14 -30.52 18.46 -9.06
C GLY A 14 -29.11 18.55 -9.64
N LEU A 15 -28.24 19.34 -8.99
CA LEU A 15 -26.82 19.31 -9.28
C LEU A 15 -26.27 17.93 -8.88
N PRO A 16 -25.52 17.25 -9.75
CA PRO A 16 -24.85 16.02 -9.36
C PRO A 16 -23.86 16.36 -8.24
N VAL A 17 -24.11 15.83 -7.05
CA VAL A 17 -23.13 15.80 -5.97
C VAL A 17 -22.11 14.75 -6.41
N ALA A 18 -20.97 15.20 -6.94
CA ALA A 18 -19.85 14.32 -7.20
C ALA A 18 -19.32 13.84 -5.84
N TRP A 19 -19.61 12.59 -5.48
CA TRP A 19 -18.89 11.94 -4.40
C TRP A 19 -17.44 11.78 -4.83
N PRO A 20 -16.44 12.13 -4.00
CA PRO A 20 -15.08 11.75 -4.31
C PRO A 20 -15.03 10.22 -4.43
N ALA A 21 -14.45 9.73 -5.52
CA ALA A 21 -14.08 8.33 -5.60
C ALA A 21 -13.18 8.02 -4.39
N ALA A 22 -13.46 6.93 -3.70
CA ALA A 22 -12.60 6.48 -2.61
C ALA A 22 -11.18 6.29 -3.16
N ALA A 23 -10.17 6.71 -2.39
CA ALA A 23 -8.80 6.39 -2.76
C ALA A 23 -8.59 4.88 -2.58
N ALA A 24 -7.90 4.25 -3.52
CA ALA A 24 -7.52 2.85 -3.40
C ALA A 24 -6.77 2.61 -2.09
N GLU A 25 -7.11 1.53 -1.40
CA GLU A 25 -6.50 1.15 -0.13
C GLU A 25 -5.48 0.04 -0.34
N VAL A 26 -4.44 0.00 0.49
CA VAL A 26 -3.58 -1.18 0.56
C VAL A 26 -4.31 -2.25 1.36
N LEU A 27 -4.64 -3.37 0.71
CA LEU A 27 -5.32 -4.50 1.37
C LEU A 27 -4.35 -5.31 2.23
N TYR A 28 -3.21 -5.71 1.65
CA TYR A 28 -2.20 -6.46 2.37
C TYR A 28 -0.81 -6.34 1.73
N ALA A 29 0.21 -6.60 2.54
CA ALA A 29 1.53 -6.98 2.06
C ALA A 29 1.86 -8.40 2.50
N ARG A 30 2.42 -9.21 1.60
CA ARG A 30 2.90 -10.56 1.89
C ARG A 30 4.29 -10.79 1.30
N SER A 31 4.96 -11.82 1.76
CA SER A 31 6.27 -12.23 1.25
C SER A 31 6.41 -13.73 1.27
N ASN A 32 7.18 -14.30 0.34
CA ASN A 32 7.50 -15.73 0.33
C ASN A 32 8.59 -16.11 1.37
N GLY A 33 9.09 -15.14 2.13
CA GLY A 33 10.02 -15.39 3.23
C GLY A 33 10.18 -14.17 4.12
N ALA A 34 10.01 -14.37 5.44
CA ALA A 34 10.33 -13.39 6.47
C ALA A 34 11.22 -14.05 7.54
N LEU A 35 12.30 -13.36 7.89
CA LEU A 35 13.27 -13.81 8.89
C LEU A 35 12.56 -13.93 10.24
N GLN A 36 12.66 -15.08 10.90
CA GLN A 36 12.01 -15.34 12.20
C GLN A 36 10.48 -15.35 12.18
N ALA A 37 9.84 -15.54 11.01
CA ALA A 37 8.38 -15.54 10.91
C ALA A 37 7.68 -16.54 11.86
N HIS A 38 8.29 -17.72 12.08
CA HIS A 38 7.74 -18.74 12.97
C HIS A 38 7.77 -18.31 14.44
N ASP A 39 8.91 -17.81 14.92
CA ASP A 39 9.12 -17.53 16.34
C ASP A 39 8.65 -16.12 16.74
N ARG A 40 8.67 -15.18 15.79
CA ARG A 40 8.37 -13.76 16.00
C ARG A 40 7.65 -13.19 14.77
N PRO A 41 6.40 -13.56 14.50
CA PRO A 41 5.70 -13.26 13.24
C PRO A 41 5.57 -11.77 12.90
N GLY A 42 5.53 -10.88 13.90
CA GLY A 42 5.53 -9.43 13.65
C GLY A 42 6.91 -8.86 13.28
N ARG A 43 7.99 -9.54 13.70
CA ARG A 43 9.35 -9.08 13.41
C ARG A 43 9.74 -9.46 11.99
N TYR A 44 10.29 -8.50 11.26
CA TYR A 44 10.71 -8.70 9.87
C TYR A 44 9.59 -9.09 8.90
N SER A 45 8.34 -8.86 9.28
CA SER A 45 7.17 -9.13 8.44
C SER A 45 7.10 -8.19 7.24
N ALA A 46 6.35 -8.59 6.22
CA ALA A 46 6.07 -7.74 5.06
C ALA A 46 5.32 -6.46 5.45
N LEU A 47 4.50 -6.47 6.50
CA LEU A 47 3.75 -5.29 6.95
C LEU A 47 4.64 -4.16 7.45
N ASN A 48 5.87 -4.46 7.89
CA ASN A 48 6.85 -3.45 8.30
C ASN A 48 7.31 -2.54 7.14
N VAL A 49 6.96 -2.84 5.87
CA VAL A 49 7.24 -1.91 4.76
C VAL A 49 6.13 -0.87 4.57
N LEU A 50 4.99 -1.05 5.24
CA LEU A 50 3.80 -0.19 5.12
C LEU A 50 3.58 0.70 6.37
N ASP A 51 4.38 0.55 7.42
CA ASP A 51 4.17 1.26 8.69
C ASP A 51 4.85 2.64 8.77
N ALA A 52 5.49 3.07 7.67
CA ALA A 52 6.27 4.31 7.55
C ALA A 52 7.38 4.48 8.61
N ASN A 53 7.80 3.40 9.27
CA ASN A 53 8.80 3.43 10.32
C ASN A 53 10.13 2.84 9.84
N PRO A 54 11.17 3.66 9.60
CA PRO A 54 12.46 3.14 9.14
C PRO A 54 13.14 2.20 10.15
N ALA A 55 12.74 2.22 11.43
CA ALA A 55 13.30 1.33 12.45
C ALA A 55 12.72 -0.10 12.42
N THR A 56 11.66 -0.33 11.64
CA THR A 56 11.17 -1.66 11.26
C THR A 56 11.61 -1.93 9.82
N ALA A 57 11.68 -3.21 9.47
CA ALA A 57 12.06 -3.63 8.13
C ALA A 57 11.39 -4.96 7.84
N TRP A 58 11.21 -5.29 6.57
CA TRP A 58 11.12 -6.68 6.13
C TRP A 58 12.53 -7.23 5.93
N CYS A 59 12.79 -8.46 6.36
CA CYS A 59 14.07 -9.14 6.16
C CYS A 59 13.80 -10.59 5.78
N THR A 60 14.66 -11.15 4.94
CA THR A 60 14.63 -12.58 4.58
C THR A 60 15.92 -13.25 5.03
N ALA A 61 15.93 -14.58 5.09
CA ALA A 61 17.10 -15.36 5.46
C ALA A 61 18.07 -15.56 4.28
N GLY A 62 19.33 -15.87 4.59
CA GLY A 62 20.35 -16.17 3.58
C GLY A 62 20.69 -14.99 2.68
N SER A 63 20.85 -15.25 1.38
CA SER A 63 21.23 -14.23 0.39
C SER A 63 20.07 -13.35 -0.07
N GLY A 64 18.83 -13.73 0.23
CA GLY A 64 17.61 -13.08 -0.29
C GLY A 64 17.36 -13.28 -1.79
N LYS A 65 18.14 -14.12 -2.49
CA LYS A 65 17.87 -14.44 -3.89
C LYS A 65 16.54 -15.17 -4.03
N GLY A 66 15.63 -14.63 -4.84
CA GLY A 66 14.28 -15.18 -5.03
C GLY A 66 13.29 -14.84 -3.91
N ALA A 67 13.70 -14.01 -2.94
CA ALA A 67 12.76 -13.47 -1.97
C ALA A 67 11.84 -12.45 -2.66
N GLU A 68 10.55 -12.58 -2.42
CA GLU A 68 9.51 -11.76 -3.03
C GLU A 68 8.71 -11.07 -1.94
N LEU A 69 8.34 -9.82 -2.20
CA LEU A 69 7.41 -9.02 -1.42
C LEU A 69 6.35 -8.49 -2.38
N GLU A 70 5.09 -8.63 -1.99
CA GLU A 70 3.93 -8.27 -2.78
C GLU A 70 3.04 -7.34 -1.95
N VAL A 71 2.56 -6.28 -2.58
CA VAL A 71 1.59 -5.32 -2.02
C VAL A 71 0.37 -5.34 -2.92
N VAL A 72 -0.80 -5.54 -2.33
CA VAL A 72 -2.07 -5.62 -3.06
C VAL A 72 -2.96 -4.44 -2.67
N PHE A 73 -3.53 -3.81 -3.69
CA PHE A 73 -4.44 -2.69 -3.56
C PHE A 73 -5.89 -3.14 -3.75
N SER A 74 -6.85 -2.38 -3.23
CA SER A 74 -8.28 -2.69 -3.31
C SER A 74 -8.83 -2.66 -4.73
N GLU A 75 -8.14 -1.97 -5.63
CA GLU A 75 -8.46 -1.79 -7.04
C GLU A 75 -7.17 -1.52 -7.82
N THR A 76 -7.26 -1.47 -9.15
CA THR A 76 -6.12 -1.07 -10.00
C THR A 76 -5.70 0.37 -9.69
N VAL A 77 -4.42 0.55 -9.39
CA VAL A 77 -3.84 1.87 -9.07
C VAL A 77 -2.82 2.30 -10.11
N HIS A 78 -2.70 3.62 -10.29
CA HIS A 78 -1.57 4.21 -10.99
C HIS A 78 -0.47 4.56 -9.99
N LEU A 79 0.75 4.05 -10.21
CA LEU A 79 1.90 4.34 -9.37
C LEU A 79 2.90 5.21 -10.13
N ASP A 80 2.96 6.50 -9.78
CA ASP A 80 3.94 7.44 -10.36
C ASP A 80 5.34 7.29 -9.75
N ARG A 81 5.40 6.78 -8.52
CA ARG A 81 6.64 6.71 -7.74
C ARG A 81 6.64 5.51 -6.79
N LEU A 82 7.77 4.83 -6.73
CA LEU A 82 8.10 3.82 -5.74
C LEU A 82 9.43 4.19 -5.07
N GLU A 83 9.41 4.42 -3.76
CA GLU A 83 10.61 4.70 -2.96
C GLU A 83 10.98 3.47 -2.13
N ILE A 84 12.23 3.01 -2.25
CA ILE A 84 12.72 1.83 -1.53
C ILE A 84 13.98 2.20 -0.75
N ALA A 85 13.92 2.04 0.57
CA ALA A 85 15.09 2.09 1.44
C ALA A 85 15.58 0.66 1.70
N THR A 86 16.88 0.41 1.51
CA THR A 86 17.48 -0.91 1.77
C THR A 86 18.44 -0.86 2.95
N GLY A 87 18.53 -2.00 3.65
CA GLY A 87 19.25 -2.11 4.92
C GLY A 87 18.33 -1.88 6.11
N ASN A 88 18.64 -2.53 7.22
CA ASN A 88 17.83 -2.45 8.43
C ASN A 88 18.28 -1.25 9.28
N GLN A 89 17.49 -0.17 9.26
CA GLN A 89 17.86 1.11 9.87
C GLN A 89 17.54 1.21 11.37
N LYS A 90 17.20 0.10 12.03
CA LYS A 90 16.93 0.08 13.48
C LYS A 90 18.07 0.64 14.33
N SER A 91 19.32 0.39 13.93
CA SER A 91 20.52 0.93 14.58
C SER A 91 21.73 0.78 13.66
N ALA A 92 22.82 1.51 13.92
CA ALA A 92 24.07 1.37 13.17
C ALA A 92 24.63 -0.07 13.20
N ALA A 93 24.49 -0.75 14.35
CA ALA A 93 24.90 -2.15 14.51
C ALA A 93 24.05 -3.09 13.63
N THR A 94 22.73 -2.88 13.62
CA THR A 94 21.81 -3.67 12.79
C THR A 94 22.05 -3.39 11.30
N PHE A 95 22.22 -2.14 10.91
CA PHE A 95 22.53 -1.76 9.54
C PHE A 95 23.81 -2.40 9.01
N SER A 96 24.84 -2.51 9.87
CA SER A 96 26.12 -3.14 9.51
C SER A 96 26.04 -4.67 9.47
N SER A 97 25.15 -5.27 10.28
CA SER A 97 25.02 -6.72 10.40
C SER A 97 24.15 -7.35 9.31
N PHE A 98 23.31 -6.56 8.64
CA PHE A 98 22.43 -7.03 7.57
C PHE A 98 22.97 -6.63 6.19
N THR A 99 22.89 -7.57 5.26
CA THR A 99 23.21 -7.29 3.85
C THR A 99 22.12 -6.40 3.24
N ARG A 100 22.54 -5.51 2.34
CA ARG A 100 21.65 -4.65 1.56
C ARG A 100 21.35 -5.28 0.20
N VAL A 101 20.14 -5.06 -0.27
CA VAL A 101 19.73 -5.48 -1.61
C VAL A 101 20.52 -4.67 -2.65
N LYS A 102 21.10 -5.35 -3.63
CA LYS A 102 21.89 -4.73 -4.71
C LYS A 102 21.16 -4.68 -6.06
N ALA A 103 20.15 -5.52 -6.23
CA ALA A 103 19.34 -5.60 -7.44
C ALA A 103 17.93 -6.04 -7.07
N MET A 104 16.92 -5.46 -7.72
CA MET A 104 15.51 -5.78 -7.56
C MET A 104 14.84 -5.81 -8.93
N GLN A 105 13.77 -6.60 -9.03
CA GLN A 105 12.87 -6.57 -10.17
C GLN A 105 11.50 -6.15 -9.65
N LEU A 106 10.89 -5.15 -10.28
CA LEU A 106 9.49 -4.80 -10.06
C LEU A 106 8.64 -5.54 -11.10
N ARG A 107 7.53 -6.12 -10.66
CA ARG A 107 6.48 -6.68 -11.52
C ARG A 107 5.16 -6.05 -11.12
N ALA A 108 4.35 -5.72 -12.11
CA ALA A 108 2.99 -5.26 -11.92
C ALA A 108 2.09 -6.27 -12.61
N ASP A 109 1.13 -6.79 -11.86
CA ASP A 109 0.12 -7.73 -12.35
C ASP A 109 -1.24 -7.08 -12.17
N ASP A 110 -2.07 -7.10 -13.21
CA ASP A 110 -3.46 -6.72 -13.08
C ASP A 110 -4.20 -7.82 -12.31
N MET A 111 -5.08 -7.45 -11.38
CA MET A 111 -5.98 -8.42 -10.79
C MET A 111 -6.89 -8.98 -11.89
N ALA A 112 -6.81 -10.29 -12.13
CA ALA A 112 -7.59 -11.00 -13.13
C ALA A 112 -9.11 -10.93 -12.86
#